data_AF-A0A7X8R9N0-F1
#
_entry.id   AF-A0A7X8R9N0-F1
#
_cell.length_a   1.000
_cell.length_b   1.000
_cell.length_c   1.000
_cell.angle_alpha   90.00
_cell.angle_beta   90.00
_cell.angle_gamma   90.00
#
_symmetry.space_group_name_H-M   'P 1'
#
loop_
_entity.id
_entity.type
_entity.pdbx_description
1 polymer ?
#
loop_
_entity_poly.entity_id
_entity_poly.type
_entity_poly.pdbx_seq_one_letter_code
_entity_poly.pdbx_strand_id
1 'polypeptide(L)'
;MDTQPVQFYIKEKPKNIYTDFIEKPVPLISNKAKEFFDKLGIKSIFYKPVILADIKRMKQTLYWLVVPRKIDCMSDESLFNRDDSIRRLKIDSEKVGYYKVFKVTEY
;
A
#
# COMPACT_ATOMS: atom_id res chain seq x y z
N MET A 1 4.06 15.02 -5.39
CA MET A 1 2.83 14.20 -5.42
C MET A 1 1.74 14.98 -4.70
N ASP A 2 0.51 14.94 -5.19
CA ASP A 2 -0.63 15.65 -4.61
C ASP A 2 -1.04 15.05 -3.26
N THR A 3 -1.11 15.90 -2.22
CA THR A 3 -1.47 15.52 -0.84
C THR A 3 -2.90 15.91 -0.46
N GLN A 4 -3.68 16.50 -1.37
CA GLN A 4 -5.06 16.86 -1.07
C GLN A 4 -5.90 15.61 -0.79
N PRO A 5 -6.78 15.64 0.23
CA PRO A 5 -7.68 14.52 0.50
C PRO A 5 -8.60 14.22 -0.68
N VAL A 6 -8.84 12.94 -0.94
CA VAL A 6 -9.87 12.49 -1.89
C VAL A 6 -10.99 11.81 -1.12
N GLN A 7 -12.25 12.06 -1.48
CA GLN A 7 -13.40 11.42 -0.87
C GLN A 7 -14.06 10.43 -1.84
N PHE A 8 -14.41 9.24 -1.35
CA PHE A 8 -15.20 8.24 -2.05
C PHE A 8 -16.45 7.91 -1.27
N TYR A 9 -17.58 7.79 -1.98
CA TYR A 9 -18.82 7.31 -1.40
C TYR A 9 -18.85 5.79 -1.41
N ILE A 10 -19.18 5.20 -0.27
CA ILE A 10 -19.24 3.75 -0.11
C ILE A 10 -20.60 3.24 -0.60
N LYS A 11 -20.57 2.27 -1.51
CA LYS A 11 -21.78 1.59 -1.97
C LYS A 11 -22.47 0.88 -0.80
N GLU A 12 -23.78 1.00 -0.74
CA GLU A 12 -24.57 0.39 0.32
C GLU A 12 -24.53 -1.15 0.26
N LYS A 13 -24.29 -1.75 1.43
CA LYS A 13 -24.45 -3.18 1.70
C LYS A 13 -25.08 -3.35 3.08
N PRO A 14 -25.70 -4.50 3.40
CA PRO A 14 -26.20 -4.80 4.75
C PRO A 14 -25.13 -4.60 5.83
N LYS A 15 -23.88 -4.93 5.49
CA LYS A 15 -22.69 -4.67 6.31
C LYS A 15 -21.52 -4.25 5.42
N ASN A 16 -20.86 -3.16 5.79
CA ASN A 16 -19.57 -2.73 5.23
C ASN A 16 -18.47 -3.05 6.25
N ILE A 17 -17.41 -3.73 5.81
CA ILE A 17 -16.26 -4.06 6.66
C ILE A 17 -15.14 -3.06 6.33
N TYR A 18 -14.57 -2.47 7.37
CA TYR A 18 -13.47 -1.51 7.28
C TYR A 18 -12.20 -2.19 7.78
N THR A 19 -11.47 -2.85 6.88
CA THR A 19 -10.22 -3.57 7.19
C THR A 19 -9.04 -2.59 7.30
N ASP A 20 -7.99 -2.98 8.05
CA ASP A 20 -6.79 -2.15 8.16
C ASP A 20 -5.97 -2.07 6.87
N PHE A 21 -6.18 -3.01 5.94
CA PHE A 21 -5.58 -3.00 4.61
C PHE A 21 -6.62 -3.37 3.55
N ILE A 22 -6.67 -2.60 2.48
CA ILE A 22 -7.47 -2.83 1.28
C ILE A 22 -6.48 -2.88 0.13
N GLU A 23 -6.33 -4.04 -0.52
CA GLU A 23 -5.32 -4.24 -1.57
C GLU A 23 -5.73 -3.63 -2.91
N LYS A 24 -7.00 -3.79 -3.30
CA LYS A 24 -7.52 -3.44 -4.63
C LYS A 24 -8.64 -2.41 -4.54
N PRO A 25 -8.78 -1.51 -5.55
CA PRO A 25 -7.94 -1.39 -6.75
C PRO A 25 -6.60 -0.69 -6.50
N VAL A 26 -6.48 0.02 -5.38
CA VAL A 26 -5.24 0.64 -4.91
C VAL A 26 -5.05 0.31 -3.43
N PRO A 27 -3.80 0.17 -2.97
CA PRO A 27 -3.52 -0.13 -1.57
C PRO A 27 -3.92 1.03 -0.67
N LEU A 28 -4.93 0.81 0.17
CA LEU A 28 -5.31 1.71 1.25
C LEU A 28 -5.01 1.07 2.60
N ILE A 29 -4.54 1.85 3.55
CA ILE A 29 -4.44 1.44 4.95
C ILE A 29 -5.34 2.29 5.83
N SER A 30 -5.83 1.73 6.94
CA SER A 30 -6.56 2.50 7.94
C SER A 30 -5.65 3.55 8.59
N ASN A 31 -6.26 4.55 9.22
CA ASN A 31 -5.49 5.52 10.00
C ASN A 31 -4.64 4.87 11.11
N LYS A 32 -5.16 3.84 11.78
CA LYS A 32 -4.43 3.10 12.82
C LYS A 32 -3.17 2.43 12.28
N ALA A 33 -3.26 1.80 11.10
CA ALA A 33 -2.10 1.18 10.44
C ALA A 33 -1.07 2.24 9.99
N LYS A 34 -1.54 3.41 9.52
CA LYS A 34 -0.65 4.53 9.20
C LYS A 34 0.11 5.03 10.43
N GLU A 35 -0.59 5.25 11.55
CA GLU A 35 0.04 5.66 12.81
C GLU A 35 1.08 4.66 13.31
N PHE A 36 0.83 3.37 13.11
CA PHE A 36 1.80 2.32 13.41
C PHE A 36 3.06 2.43 12.53
N PHE A 37 2.91 2.67 11.23
CA PHE A 37 4.06 2.85 10.33
C PHE A 37 4.86 4.11 10.64
N ASP A 38 4.20 5.18 11.10
CA ASP A 38 4.87 6.39 11.57
C ASP A 38 5.72 6.15 12.80
N LYS A 39 5.19 5.41 13.79
CA LYS A 39 5.93 5.03 15.01
C LYS A 39 7.16 4.18 14.68
N LEU A 40 7.12 3.38 13.62
CA LEU A 40 8.27 2.60 13.14
C LEU A 40 9.28 3.42 12.32
N GLY A 41 8.98 4.70 12.06
CA GLY A 41 9.81 5.60 11.28
C GLY A 41 9.90 5.22 9.80
N ILE A 42 8.85 4.64 9.22
CA ILE A 42 8.84 4.23 7.80
C ILE A 42 8.70 5.47 6.92
N LYS A 43 9.79 5.86 6.24
CA LYS A 43 9.87 7.05 5.37
C LYS A 43 9.80 6.74 3.88
N SER A 44 9.79 5.46 3.51
CA SER A 44 9.82 4.99 2.13
C SER A 44 8.44 4.91 1.47
N ILE A 45 7.41 5.46 2.10
CA ILE A 45 6.04 5.42 1.62
C ILE A 45 5.53 6.84 1.49
N PHE A 46 5.01 7.18 0.31
CA PHE A 46 4.16 8.35 0.14
C PHE A 46 2.73 8.00 0.56
N TYR A 47 2.11 8.89 1.33
CA TYR A 47 0.73 8.74 1.80
C TYR A 47 -0.15 9.86 1.25
N LYS A 48 -1.35 9.51 0.77
CA LYS A 48 -2.40 10.48 0.41
C LYS A 48 -3.68 10.18 1.21
N PRO A 49 -4.30 11.18 1.88
CA PRO A 49 -5.53 10.96 2.63
C PRO A 49 -6.68 10.56 1.71
N VAL A 50 -7.47 9.57 2.15
CA VAL A 50 -8.66 9.09 1.45
C VAL A 50 -9.80 8.95 2.44
N ILE A 51 -10.90 9.68 2.23
CA ILE A 51 -12.10 9.60 3.06
C ILE A 51 -13.09 8.62 2.43
N LEU A 52 -13.43 7.57 3.16
CA LEU A 52 -14.51 6.65 2.81
C LEU A 52 -15.80 7.12 3.51
N ALA A 53 -16.75 7.65 2.75
CA ALA A 53 -18.01 8.21 3.25
C ALA A 53 -19.19 7.23 3.02
N ASP A 54 -19.70 6.64 4.10
CA ASP A 54 -20.91 5.82 4.13
C ASP A 54 -22.09 6.71 4.57
N ILE A 55 -22.79 7.26 3.58
CA ILE A 55 -23.89 8.21 3.79
C ILE A 55 -25.01 7.57 4.61
N LYS A 56 -25.40 6.33 4.28
CA LYS A 56 -26.49 5.61 4.96
C LYS A 56 -26.26 5.47 6.47
N ARG A 57 -25.00 5.25 6.87
CA ARG A 57 -24.62 5.10 8.28
C ARG A 57 -24.11 6.40 8.91
N MET A 58 -24.17 7.52 8.18
CA MET A 58 -23.60 8.81 8.61
C MET A 58 -22.15 8.68 9.11
N LYS A 59 -21.36 7.85 8.43
CA LYS A 59 -20.01 7.48 8.85
C LYS A 59 -18.98 7.90 7.81
N GLN A 60 -17.96 8.64 8.23
CA GLN A 60 -16.75 8.87 7.46
C GLN A 60 -15.60 8.13 8.09
N THR A 61 -14.72 7.52 7.29
CA THR A 61 -13.54 6.83 7.79
C THR A 61 -12.31 7.22 6.99
N LEU A 62 -11.29 7.71 7.68
CA LEU A 62 -10.01 8.07 7.08
C LEU A 62 -9.18 6.82 6.80
N TYR A 63 -8.80 6.70 5.54
CA TYR A 63 -7.82 5.78 5.00
C TYR A 63 -6.68 6.57 4.36
N TRP A 64 -5.62 5.86 4.03
CA TRP A 64 -4.44 6.43 3.39
C TRP A 64 -4.07 5.59 2.18
N LEU A 65 -4.01 6.20 1.01
CA LEU A 65 -3.35 5.61 -0.15
C LEU A 65 -1.87 5.43 0.17
N VAL A 66 -1.37 4.22 -0.04
CA VAL A 66 0.02 3.84 0.24
C VAL A 66 0.75 3.69 -1.08
N VAL A 67 1.73 4.55 -1.33
CA VAL A 67 2.61 4.44 -2.51
C VAL A 67 4.04 4.21 -2.03
N PRO A 68 4.48 2.96 -1.86
CA PRO A 68 5.85 2.67 -1.51
C PRO A 68 6.81 3.11 -2.61
N ARG A 69 8.03 3.48 -2.21
CA ARG A 69 9.14 3.72 -3.14
C ARG A 69 9.37 2.44 -3.96
N LYS A 70 9.42 2.60 -5.29
CA LYS A 70 9.86 1.53 -6.18
C LYS A 70 11.38 1.43 -6.14
N ILE A 71 11.89 0.22 -6.01
CA ILE A 71 13.33 -0.07 -6.00
C ILE A 71 13.57 -1.25 -6.95
N ASP A 72 14.50 -1.07 -7.89
CA ASP A 72 15.06 -2.16 -8.66
C ASP A 72 16.10 -2.88 -7.80
N CYS A 73 15.63 -3.83 -7.00
CA CYS A 73 16.45 -4.59 -6.04
C CYS A 73 16.33 -6.09 -6.26
N MET A 74 16.00 -6.52 -7.48
CA MET A 74 16.01 -7.93 -7.79
C MET A 74 17.45 -8.39 -8.03
N SER A 75 17.82 -9.51 -7.42
CA SER A 75 19.11 -10.17 -7.62
C SER A 75 19.05 -11.07 -8.84
N ASP A 76 20.17 -11.20 -9.54
CA ASP A 76 20.36 -12.10 -10.70
C ASP A 76 20.17 -13.59 -10.34
N GLU A 77 20.17 -13.94 -9.05
CA GLU A 77 19.84 -15.29 -8.57
C GLU A 77 18.33 -15.55 -8.46
N SER A 78 17.49 -14.58 -8.83
CA SER A 78 16.05 -14.78 -8.92
C SER A 78 15.73 -15.76 -10.05
N LEU A 79 14.76 -16.65 -9.82
CA LEU A 79 14.39 -17.69 -10.77
C LEU A 79 12.96 -17.47 -11.25
N PHE A 80 12.77 -17.64 -12.56
CA PHE A 80 11.48 -17.53 -13.24
C PHE A 80 11.07 -18.90 -13.78
N ASN A 81 9.76 -19.10 -13.86
CA ASN A 81 9.20 -20.18 -14.66
C ASN A 81 9.28 -19.82 -16.16
N ARG A 82 8.94 -20.77 -17.04
CA ARG A 82 8.97 -20.56 -18.49
C ARG A 82 7.95 -19.52 -18.99
N ASP A 83 6.94 -19.20 -18.18
CA ASP A 83 5.90 -18.21 -18.44
C ASP A 83 6.22 -16.85 -17.80
N ASP A 84 7.49 -16.61 -17.43
CA ASP A 84 8.00 -15.42 -16.73
C ASP A 84 7.39 -15.16 -15.34
N SER A 85 6.56 -16.08 -14.82
CA SER A 85 6.11 -16.00 -13.43
C SER A 85 7.27 -16.23 -12.46
N ILE A 86 7.28 -15.48 -11.36
CA ILE A 86 8.34 -15.58 -10.34
C ILE A 86 8.25 -16.94 -9.66
N ARG A 87 9.29 -17.77 -9.81
CA ARG A 87 9.47 -19.01 -9.04
C ARG A 87 10.19 -18.76 -7.72
N ARG A 88 11.21 -17.90 -7.74
CA ARG A 88 11.97 -17.47 -6.56
C ARG A 88 12.40 -16.03 -6.74
N LEU A 89 11.95 -15.14 -5.87
CA LEU A 89 12.46 -13.77 -5.80
C LEU A 89 13.61 -13.71 -4.79
N LYS A 90 14.81 -13.33 -5.22
CA LYS A 90 15.90 -12.96 -4.31
C LYS A 90 16.07 -11.45 -4.33
N ILE A 91 16.02 -10.83 -3.16
CA ILE A 91 16.23 -9.40 -2.99
C ILE A 91 17.72 -9.15 -2.80
N ASP A 92 18.27 -8.23 -3.58
CA ASP A 92 19.58 -7.64 -3.36
C ASP A 92 19.47 -6.58 -2.25
N SER A 93 19.96 -6.90 -1.05
CA SER A 93 19.87 -6.02 0.11
C SER A 93 20.70 -4.75 -0.02
N GLU A 94 21.77 -4.76 -0.81
CA GLU A 94 22.59 -3.57 -1.03
C GLU A 94 21.80 -2.53 -1.83
N LYS A 95 21.05 -2.98 -2.85
CA LYS A 95 20.16 -2.11 -3.65
C LYS A 95 18.98 -1.55 -2.84
N VAL A 96 18.49 -2.28 -1.83
CA VAL A 96 17.43 -1.81 -0.92
C VAL A 96 17.94 -0.76 0.07
N GLY A 97 19.15 -0.94 0.59
CA GLY A 97 19.70 -0.12 1.67
C GLY A 97 18.87 -0.23 2.95
N TYR A 98 18.53 0.91 3.56
CA TYR A 98 17.85 0.97 4.87
C TYR A 98 16.31 0.98 4.80
N TYR A 99 15.73 0.80 3.61
CA TYR A 99 14.28 0.90 3.45
C TYR A 99 13.56 -0.35 3.98
N LYS A 100 12.69 -0.16 4.98
CA LYS A 100 11.92 -1.23 5.62
C LYS A 100 10.70 -1.67 4.82
N VAL A 101 10.14 -0.79 3.98
CA VAL A 101 8.99 -1.09 3.12
C VAL A 101 9.22 -0.47 1.75
N PHE A 102 9.06 -1.24 0.69
CA PHE A 102 9.27 -0.80 -0.68
C PHE A 102 8.46 -1.67 -1.63
N LYS A 103 8.33 -1.22 -2.89
CA LYS A 103 7.81 -2.03 -3.98
C LYS A 103 8.98 -2.45 -4.86
N VAL A 104 9.10 -3.75 -5.14
CA VAL A 104 10.06 -4.22 -6.14
C VAL A 104 9.56 -3.76 -7.52
N THR A 105 10.45 -3.22 -8.34
CA THR A 105 10.10 -2.85 -9.73
C THR A 105 9.60 -4.11 -10.45
N GLU A 106 8.42 -4.00 -11.06
CA GLU A 106 7.86 -5.07 -11.91
C GLU A 106 8.53 -5.01 -13.29
N TYR A 107 8.52 -6.16 -13.98
CA TYR A 107 8.97 -6.33 -15.37
C TYR A 107 8.23 -5.41 -16.34
#